data_AF-A0A6N7LYY1-F1
#
_entry.id   AF-A0A6N7LYY1-F1
#
_cell.length_a   1.000
_cell.length_b   1.000
_cell.length_c   1.000
_cell.angle_alpha   90.00
_cell.angle_beta   90.00
_cell.angle_gamma   90.00
#
_symmetry.space_group_name_H-M   'P 1'
#
loop_
_entity.id
_entity.type
_entity.pdbx_description
1 polymer ?
#
loop_
_entity_poly.entity_id
_entity_poly.type
_entity_poly.pdbx_seq_one_letter_code
_entity_poly.pdbx_strand_id
1 'polypeptide(L)'
;MEKKNVLERLAEINPQAEIWWDSSPLIYQSWVEEMLKEAKEEDREIMKKQFTRLYNPDKPEETLFRGVTTNPPLCLNVFKTHGDYWAEFVDG
;
A
#
# COMPACT_ATOMS: atom_id res chain seq x y z
N MET A 1 -21.70 -8.75 0.88
CA MET A 1 -20.73 -7.95 1.66
C MET A 1 -19.35 -8.53 1.36
N GLU A 2 -18.41 -7.75 0.84
CA GLU A 2 -17.07 -8.25 0.51
C GLU A 2 -16.35 -8.75 1.76
N LYS A 3 -15.52 -9.81 1.62
CA LYS A 3 -14.82 -10.43 2.75
C LYS A 3 -13.77 -9.46 3.30
N LYS A 4 -13.97 -8.98 4.53
CA LYS A 4 -13.01 -8.14 5.25
C LYS A 4 -11.72 -8.91 5.54
N ASN A 5 -10.58 -8.24 5.38
CA ASN A 5 -9.30 -8.75 5.81
C ASN A 5 -9.11 -8.58 7.34
N VAL A 6 -7.98 -9.07 7.85
CA VAL A 6 -7.69 -9.03 9.29
C VAL A 6 -7.51 -7.59 9.82
N LEU A 7 -6.97 -6.67 9.03
CA LEU A 7 -6.75 -5.27 9.42
C LEU A 7 -8.07 -4.51 9.52
N GLU A 8 -8.99 -4.72 8.57
CA GLU A 8 -10.34 -4.16 8.60
C GLU A 8 -11.10 -4.62 9.85
N ARG A 9 -11.00 -5.92 10.17
CA ARG A 9 -11.61 -6.48 11.39
C ARG A 9 -10.97 -5.93 12.66
N LEU A 10 -9.66 -5.68 12.65
CA LEU A 10 -8.94 -5.10 13.78
C LEU A 10 -9.39 -3.65 14.03
N ALA A 11 -9.50 -2.85 12.96
CA ALA A 11 -9.97 -1.47 13.05
C ALA A 11 -11.40 -1.36 13.60
N GLU A 12 -12.26 -2.35 13.34
CA GLU A 12 -13.63 -2.40 13.88
C GLU A 12 -13.69 -2.64 15.39
N ILE A 13 -12.69 -3.33 15.94
CA ILE A 13 -12.64 -3.63 17.38
C ILE A 13 -12.26 -2.38 18.17
N ASN A 14 -11.33 -1.57 17.65
CA ASN A 14 -10.93 -0.31 18.27
C ASN A 14 -10.72 0.78 17.21
N PRO A 15 -11.76 1.57 16.88
CA PRO A 15 -11.68 2.63 15.87
C PRO A 15 -10.69 3.75 16.22
N GLN A 16 -10.25 3.87 17.47
CA GLN A 16 -9.24 4.85 17.90
C GLN A 16 -7.82 4.35 17.68
N ALA A 17 -7.61 3.04 17.46
CA ALA A 17 -6.31 2.48 17.13
C ALA A 17 -6.08 2.61 15.62
N GLU A 18 -5.35 3.64 15.25
CA GLU A 18 -4.99 3.89 13.86
C GLU A 18 -4.05 2.80 13.31
N ILE A 19 -4.28 2.41 12.06
CA ILE A 19 -3.38 1.52 11.30
C ILE A 19 -2.64 2.38 10.29
N TRP A 20 -1.31 2.31 10.32
CA TRP A 20 -0.43 3.11 9.47
C TRP A 20 0.34 2.21 8.52
N TRP A 21 0.64 2.73 7.33
CA TRP A 21 1.54 2.09 6.38
C TRP A 21 2.98 2.43 6.74
N ASP A 22 3.79 1.42 7.07
CA ASP A 22 5.19 1.61 7.47
C ASP A 22 6.15 1.73 6.27
N SER A 23 5.76 2.53 5.28
CA SER A 23 6.61 2.88 4.14
C SER A 23 6.09 4.12 3.42
N SER A 24 6.85 4.57 2.42
CA SER A 24 6.40 5.61 1.52
C SER A 24 5.14 5.16 0.75
N PRO A 25 4.13 6.04 0.58
CA PRO A 25 2.98 5.74 -0.27
C PRO A 25 3.38 5.56 -1.74
N LEU A 26 4.53 6.09 -2.16
CA LEU A 26 5.02 6.01 -3.54
C LEU A 26 5.40 4.58 -3.98
N ILE A 27 5.62 3.66 -3.04
CA ILE A 27 5.90 2.26 -3.37
C ILE A 27 4.68 1.35 -3.17
N TYR A 28 3.56 1.89 -2.69
CA TYR A 28 2.40 1.06 -2.35
C TYR A 28 1.88 0.28 -3.55
N GLN A 29 1.78 0.93 -4.71
CA GLN A 29 1.30 0.28 -5.93
C GLN A 29 2.22 -0.85 -6.40
N SER A 30 3.54 -0.63 -6.39
CA SER A 30 4.53 -1.67 -6.71
C SER A 30 4.42 -2.85 -5.75
N TRP A 31 4.26 -2.58 -4.45
CA TRP A 31 4.05 -3.61 -3.44
C TRP A 31 2.75 -4.41 -3.69
N VAL A 32 1.64 -3.74 -4.04
CA VAL A 32 0.38 -4.43 -4.38
C VAL A 32 0.57 -5.37 -5.58
N GLU A 33 1.27 -4.92 -6.61
CA GLU A 33 1.54 -5.73 -7.81
C GLU A 33 2.38 -6.97 -7.49
N GLU A 34 3.41 -6.83 -6.65
CA GLU A 34 4.21 -7.95 -6.16
C GLU A 34 3.36 -8.95 -5.37
N MET A 35 2.55 -8.47 -4.41
CA MET A 35 1.68 -9.33 -3.62
C MET A 35 0.64 -10.08 -4.47
N LEU A 36 0.09 -9.42 -5.50
CA LEU A 36 -0.87 -10.06 -6.42
C LEU A 36 -0.19 -11.08 -7.35
N LYS A 37 1.06 -10.84 -7.74
CA LYS A 37 1.84 -11.79 -8.52
C LYS A 37 2.07 -13.09 -7.75
N GLU A 38 2.36 -12.99 -6.46
CA GLU A 38 2.58 -14.13 -5.55
C GLU A 38 1.28 -14.81 -5.08
N ALA A 39 0.15 -14.10 -5.16
CA ALA A 39 -1.15 -14.62 -4.76
C ALA A 39 -1.61 -15.81 -5.63
N LYS A 40 -2.31 -16.76 -5.00
CA LYS A 40 -3.05 -17.81 -5.71
C LYS A 40 -4.11 -17.17 -6.60
N GLU A 41 -4.33 -17.77 -7.77
CA GLU A 41 -5.28 -17.24 -8.76
C GLU A 41 -6.69 -17.02 -8.18
N GLU A 42 -7.16 -17.96 -7.34
CA GLU A 42 -8.46 -17.88 -6.66
C GLU A 42 -8.59 -16.71 -5.66
N ASP A 43 -7.47 -16.20 -5.15
CA ASP A 43 -7.43 -15.14 -4.14
C ASP A 43 -7.10 -13.76 -4.75
N ARG A 44 -6.62 -13.68 -6.00
CA ARG A 44 -6.14 -12.43 -6.60
C ARG A 44 -7.19 -11.32 -6.61
N GLU A 45 -8.41 -11.63 -7.04
CA GLU A 45 -9.49 -10.64 -7.11
C GLU A 45 -9.91 -10.14 -5.72
N ILE A 46 -9.94 -11.02 -4.72
CA ILE A 46 -10.31 -10.61 -3.36
C ILE A 46 -9.19 -9.79 -2.70
N MET A 47 -7.94 -10.17 -2.92
CA MET A 47 -6.76 -9.44 -2.44
C MET A 47 -6.68 -8.06 -3.07
N LYS A 48 -6.90 -7.94 -4.40
CA LYS A 48 -6.89 -6.66 -5.11
C LYS A 48 -7.89 -5.68 -4.49
N LYS A 49 -9.12 -6.12 -4.27
CA LYS A 49 -10.17 -5.31 -3.62
C LYS A 49 -9.82 -4.93 -2.18
N GLN A 50 -9.23 -5.86 -1.43
CA GLN A 50 -8.76 -5.60 -0.07
C GLN A 50 -7.64 -4.55 -0.06
N PHE A 51 -6.66 -4.64 -0.96
CA PHE A 51 -5.58 -3.67 -1.09
C PHE A 51 -6.09 -2.28 -1.49
N THR A 52 -7.05 -2.20 -2.43
CA THR A 52 -7.69 -0.92 -2.76
C THR A 52 -8.36 -0.25 -1.55
N ARG A 53 -8.90 -1.02 -0.59
CA ARG A 53 -9.45 -0.44 0.65
C ARG A 53 -8.38 -0.08 1.68
N LEU A 54 -7.20 -0.70 1.62
CA LEU A 54 -6.08 -0.34 2.48
C LEU A 54 -5.48 1.01 2.10
N TYR A 55 -5.39 1.34 0.80
CA TYR A 55 -4.97 2.64 0.29
C TYR A 55 -5.55 2.90 -1.11
N ASN A 56 -6.27 4.01 -1.26
CA ASN A 56 -6.77 4.53 -2.54
C ASN A 56 -6.47 6.03 -2.66
N PRO A 57 -5.51 6.45 -3.49
CA PRO A 57 -5.17 7.86 -3.65
C PRO A 57 -6.29 8.70 -4.29
N ASP A 58 -7.19 8.08 -5.06
CA ASP A 58 -8.34 8.76 -5.67
C ASP A 58 -9.47 9.02 -4.66
N LYS A 59 -9.45 8.27 -3.55
CA LYS A 59 -10.45 8.33 -2.47
C LYS A 59 -9.79 8.18 -1.09
N PRO A 60 -8.95 9.15 -0.69
CA PRO A 60 -8.15 9.04 0.52
C PRO A 60 -9.00 8.96 1.81
N GLU A 61 -10.22 9.49 1.80
CA GLU A 61 -11.16 9.42 2.93
C GLU A 61 -11.74 8.01 3.15
N GLU A 62 -11.86 7.22 2.08
CA GLU A 62 -12.39 5.84 2.12
C GLU A 62 -11.30 4.81 2.50
N THR A 63 -10.05 5.26 2.66
CA THR A 63 -8.88 4.43 2.93
C THR A 63 -8.81 3.97 4.40
N LEU A 64 -8.37 2.72 4.63
CA LEU A 64 -8.15 2.19 5.99
C LEU A 64 -6.93 2.81 6.67
N PHE A 65 -5.80 2.94 5.96
CA PHE A 65 -4.60 3.55 6.54
C PHE A 65 -4.84 5.02 6.91
N ARG A 66 -4.44 5.39 8.13
CA ARG A 66 -4.60 6.76 8.66
C ARG A 66 -3.31 7.58 8.68
N GLY A 67 -2.20 6.95 8.30
CA GLY A 67 -0.91 7.59 8.17
C GLY A 67 0.08 6.73 7.43
N VAL A 68 1.21 7.35 7.10
CA VAL A 68 2.38 6.70 6.51
C VAL A 68 3.60 7.09 7.32
N THR A 69 4.61 6.22 7.36
CA THR A 69 5.93 6.59 7.89
C THR A 69 6.92 6.73 6.74
N THR A 70 7.74 7.79 6.82
CA THR A 70 8.88 7.96 5.93
C THR A 70 10.09 8.26 6.77
N ASN A 71 11.15 7.48 6.58
CA ASN A 71 12.46 7.70 7.16
C ASN A 71 13.53 7.54 6.05
N PRO A 72 14.80 7.93 6.26
CA PRO A 72 15.78 7.92 5.19
C PRO A 72 15.94 6.55 4.48
N PRO A 73 15.98 5.40 5.19
CA PRO A 73 15.94 4.08 4.54
C PRO A 73 14.69 3.83 3.66
N LEU A 74 13.50 4.20 4.13
CA LEU A 74 12.26 4.03 3.37
C LEU A 74 12.23 4.93 2.13
N CYS A 75 12.78 6.15 2.22
CA CYS A 75 12.95 7.02 1.06
C CYS A 75 13.92 6.41 0.04
N LEU A 76 15.03 5.81 0.48
CA LEU A 76 15.96 5.13 -0.42
C LEU A 76 15.29 3.99 -1.19
N ASN A 77 14.35 3.27 -0.58
CA ASN A 77 13.60 2.22 -1.26
C ASN A 77 12.77 2.77 -2.43
N VAL A 78 12.17 3.96 -2.29
CA VAL A 78 11.45 4.62 -3.39
C VAL A 78 12.35 4.83 -4.60
N PHE A 79 13.58 5.33 -4.37
CA PHE A 79 14.54 5.56 -5.45
C PHE A 79 14.98 4.26 -6.12
N LYS A 80 15.18 3.19 -5.35
CA LYS A 80 15.55 1.88 -5.90
C LYS A 80 14.43 1.24 -6.69
N THR A 81 13.19 1.30 -6.18
CA THR A 81 12.01 0.74 -6.85
C THR A 81 11.72 1.45 -8.16
N HIS A 82 11.83 2.79 -8.18
CA HIS A 82 11.52 3.61 -9.35
C HIS A 82 12.78 4.13 -10.05
N GLY A 83 13.86 3.34 -10.05
CA GLY A 83 15.18 3.76 -10.52
C GLY A 83 15.17 4.30 -11.96
N ASP A 84 14.47 3.62 -12.85
CA ASP A 84 14.35 4.02 -14.26
C ASP A 84 13.68 5.38 -14.41
N TYR A 85 12.62 5.64 -13.65
CA TYR A 85 11.93 6.93 -13.64
C TYR A 85 12.87 8.07 -13.20
N TRP A 86 13.66 7.86 -12.15
CA TRP A 86 14.57 8.90 -11.65
C TRP A 86 15.77 9.13 -12.56
N ALA A 87 16.24 8.09 -13.26
CA ALA A 87 17.36 8.18 -14.19
C ALA A 87 17.10 9.19 -15.33
N GLU A 88 15.84 9.43 -15.70
CA GLU A 88 15.45 10.42 -16.70
C GLU A 88 15.76 11.88 -16.28
N PHE A 89 15.91 12.13 -14.98
CA PHE A 89 16.12 13.47 -14.41
C PHE A 89 17.56 13.74 -13.96
N VAL A 90 18.45 12.75 -14.07
CA VAL A 90 19.86 12.90 -13.70
C VAL A 90 20.65 13.28 -14.94
N ASP A 91 21.19 14.49 -14.96
CA ASP A 91 22.19 14.88 -15.95
C ASP A 91 23.47 14.05 -15.72
N GLY A 92 23.97 13.44 -16.80
CA GLY A 92 25.20 12.64 -16.79
C GLY A 92 26.49 13.45 -16.70
#